data_AF-A0A8J3FXL5-F1
#
_entry.id   AF-A0A8J3FXL5-F1
#
_cell.length_a   1.000
_cell.length_b   1.000
_cell.length_c   1.000
_cell.angle_alpha   90.00
_cell.angle_beta   90.00
_cell.angle_gamma   90.00
#
_symmetry.space_group_name_H-M   'P 1'
#
loop_
_entity.id
_entity.type
_entity.pdbx_description
1 polymer ?
#
loop_
_entity_poly.entity_id
_entity_poly.type
_entity_poly.pdbx_seq_one_letter_code
_entity_poly.pdbx_strand_id
1 'polypeptide(L)'
;MRVASATVRAVSVVETVAVFALIPLAIYGVITLMTLWPKFTRGPRYRPGQEWEYEPVWWTANPAGLGASTAAVPAGETGAGVPAATARGGARGNW
;
A
#
# COMPACT_ATOMS: atom_id res chain seq x y z
N MET A 1 -54.45 39.10 16.70
CA MET A 1 -53.38 38.09 16.77
C MET A 1 -52.27 38.53 15.82
N ARG A 2 -51.07 38.90 16.29
CA ARG A 2 -49.95 39.29 15.41
C ARG A 2 -49.07 38.06 15.15
N VAL A 3 -48.93 37.67 13.88
CA VAL A 3 -47.95 36.65 13.48
C VAL A 3 -46.56 37.28 13.56
N ALA A 4 -45.65 36.69 14.33
CA ALA A 4 -44.26 37.13 14.38
C ALA A 4 -43.60 36.82 13.02
N SER A 5 -43.06 37.85 12.35
CA SER A 5 -42.30 37.63 11.12
C SER A 5 -40.97 36.96 11.44
N ALA A 6 -40.76 35.75 10.91
CA ALA A 6 -39.45 35.13 10.92
C ALA A 6 -38.47 36.02 10.14
N THR A 7 -37.40 36.46 10.79
CA THR A 7 -36.38 37.29 10.14
C THR A 7 -35.52 36.39 9.26
N VAL A 8 -35.90 36.25 7.99
CA VAL A 8 -35.08 35.57 6.98
C VAL A 8 -33.83 36.41 6.76
N ARG A 9 -32.67 35.89 7.16
CA ARG A 9 -31.38 36.55 6.90
C ARG A 9 -31.12 36.47 5.40
N ALA A 10 -30.96 37.63 4.74
CA ALA A 10 -30.67 37.68 3.32
C ALA A 10 -29.27 37.08 3.06
N VAL A 11 -29.21 35.97 2.31
CA VAL A 11 -27.97 35.34 1.88
C VAL A 11 -27.30 36.23 0.83
N SER A 12 -26.00 36.48 0.98
CA SER A 12 -25.27 37.30 0.00
C SER A 12 -24.78 36.47 -1.19
N VAL A 13 -24.57 37.13 -2.34
CA VAL A 13 -23.97 36.47 -3.52
C VAL A 13 -22.57 35.94 -3.20
N VAL A 14 -21.78 36.69 -2.42
CA VAL A 14 -20.44 36.29 -1.96
C VAL A 14 -20.50 35.03 -1.10
N GLU A 15 -21.44 34.95 -0.16
CA GLU A 15 -21.69 33.79 0.69
C GLU A 15 -22.09 32.56 -0.14
N THR A 16 -22.96 32.74 -1.14
CA THR A 16 -23.35 31.67 -2.07
C THR A 16 -22.16 31.13 -2.86
N VAL A 17 -21.34 32.02 -3.44
CA VAL A 17 -20.11 31.65 -4.16
C VAL A 17 -19.10 30.98 -3.22
N ALA A 18 -18.93 31.48 -2.00
CA ALA A 18 -18.03 30.90 -1.01
C ALA A 18 -18.48 29.49 -0.61
N VAL A 19 -19.77 29.24 -0.39
CA VAL A 19 -20.31 27.90 -0.11
C VAL A 19 -20.02 26.94 -1.28
N PHE A 20 -20.34 27.34 -2.52
CA PHE A 20 -20.12 26.48 -3.69
C PHE A 20 -18.65 26.28 -4.08
N ALA A 21 -17.74 27.17 -3.70
CA ALA A 21 -16.31 26.99 -3.93
C ALA A 21 -15.61 26.23 -2.79
N LEU A 22 -15.88 26.61 -1.53
CA LEU A 22 -15.17 26.08 -0.36
C LEU A 22 -15.59 24.67 0.00
N ILE A 23 -16.86 24.27 -0.19
CA ILE A 23 -17.29 22.90 0.13
C ILE A 23 -16.59 21.88 -0.81
N PRO A 24 -16.61 22.02 -2.14
CA PRO A 24 -15.84 21.14 -3.02
C PRO A 24 -14.33 21.20 -2.75
N LEU A 25 -13.77 22.39 -2.53
CA LEU A 25 -12.35 22.54 -2.22
C LEU A 25 -11.96 21.80 -0.93
N ALA A 26 -12.79 21.86 0.11
CA ALA A 26 -12.58 21.13 1.35
C ALA A 26 -12.66 19.61 1.15
N ILE A 27 -13.64 19.12 0.36
CA ILE A 27 -13.76 17.69 0.01
C ILE A 27 -12.52 17.21 -0.74
N TYR A 28 -12.08 17.92 -1.78
CA TYR A 28 -10.85 17.59 -2.50
C TYR A 28 -9.60 17.70 -1.62
N GLY A 29 -9.55 18.67 -0.71
CA GLY A 29 -8.47 18.82 0.27
C GLY A 29 -8.35 17.62 1.20
N VAL A 30 -9.47 17.14 1.76
CA VAL A 30 -9.52 15.94 2.61
C VAL A 30 -9.10 14.70 1.82
N ILE A 31 -9.66 14.48 0.63
CA ILE A 31 -9.31 13.34 -0.23
C ILE A 31 -7.81 13.37 -0.59
N THR A 32 -7.28 14.54 -0.94
CA THR A 32 -5.86 14.73 -1.27
C THR A 32 -4.97 14.46 -0.08
N LEU A 33 -5.34 14.96 1.11
CA LEU A 33 -4.61 14.70 2.35
C LEU A 33 -4.59 13.20 2.67
N MET A 34 -5.72 12.51 2.64
CA MET A 34 -5.79 11.06 2.86
C MET A 34 -4.99 10.25 1.82
N THR A 35 -5.00 10.69 0.55
CA THR A 35 -4.27 10.04 -0.54
C THR A 35 -2.75 10.22 -0.43
N LEU A 36 -2.30 11.39 0.01
CA LEU A 36 -0.87 11.71 0.14
C LEU A 36 -0.29 11.32 1.51
N TRP A 37 -1.11 11.14 2.55
CA TRP A 37 -0.68 10.76 3.90
C TRP A 37 0.31 9.58 3.92
N PRO A 38 0.10 8.46 3.19
CA PRO A 38 1.01 7.33 3.22
C PRO A 38 2.40 7.65 2.66
N LYS A 39 2.56 8.71 1.85
CA LYS A 39 3.87 9.15 1.36
C LYS A 39 4.72 9.76 2.48
N PHE A 40 4.09 10.41 3.46
CA PHE A 40 4.77 11.03 4.60
C PHE A 40 5.06 10.04 5.74
N THR A 41 4.30 8.95 5.84
CA THR A 41 4.49 7.91 6.88
C THR A 41 5.25 6.68 6.41
N ARG A 42 5.63 6.60 5.13
CA ARG A 42 6.51 5.52 4.64
C ARG A 42 7.91 5.68 5.21
N GLY A 43 8.45 4.59 5.76
CA GLY A 43 9.83 4.53 6.24
C GLY A 43 10.85 4.83 5.13
N PRO A 44 12.10 5.14 5.50
CA PRO A 44 13.17 5.38 4.53
C PRO A 44 13.38 4.17 3.64
N ARG A 45 13.85 4.41 2.41
CA ARG A 45 14.28 3.36 1.48
C ARG A 45 15.75 3.03 1.72
N TYR A 46 16.08 1.74 1.75
CA TYR A 46 17.45 1.25 1.78
C TYR A 46 18.34 1.96 0.76
N ARG A 47 19.56 2.32 1.17
CA ARG A 47 20.61 2.89 0.31
C ARG A 47 21.80 1.93 0.25
N PRO A 48 22.44 1.73 -0.91
CA PRO A 48 23.70 0.99 -1.00
C PRO A 48 24.74 1.53 -0.01
N GLY A 49 25.38 0.64 0.74
CA GLY A 49 26.37 1.00 1.76
C GLY A 49 25.81 1.30 3.15
N GLN A 50 24.48 1.29 3.35
CA GLN A 50 23.91 1.19 4.70
C GLN A 50 23.87 -0.26 5.18
N GLU A 51 23.84 -0.46 6.48
CA GLU A 51 23.56 -1.78 7.08
C GLU A 51 22.12 -2.21 6.80
N TRP A 52 21.88 -3.52 6.71
CA TRP A 52 20.57 -4.07 6.38
C TRP A 52 19.75 -4.29 7.65
N GLU A 53 18.99 -3.27 8.03
CA GLU A 53 18.11 -3.28 9.23
C GLU A 53 16.70 -3.87 8.96
N TYR A 54 16.39 -4.28 7.73
CA TYR A 54 15.07 -4.80 7.38
C TYR A 54 14.99 -6.32 7.64
N GLU A 55 13.79 -6.81 7.96
CA GLU A 55 13.52 -8.24 8.06
C GLU A 55 13.94 -8.99 6.78
N PRO A 56 14.52 -10.21 6.85
CA PRO A 56 14.88 -10.98 5.67
C PRO A 56 13.64 -11.32 4.81
N VAL A 57 13.55 -10.72 3.62
CA VAL A 57 12.46 -10.98 2.67
C VAL A 57 12.93 -11.85 1.52
N TRP A 58 12.29 -13.00 1.33
CA TRP A 58 12.49 -13.86 0.17
C TRP A 58 11.40 -13.64 -0.89
N TRP A 59 11.71 -12.89 -1.94
CA TRP A 59 10.78 -12.67 -3.05
C TRP A 59 10.68 -13.91 -3.96
N THR A 60 9.70 -14.77 -3.70
CA THR A 60 9.36 -15.87 -4.64
C THR A 60 8.67 -15.33 -5.90
N ALA A 61 8.99 -15.89 -7.06
CA ALA A 61 8.18 -15.75 -8.25
C ALA A 61 6.92 -16.62 -8.13
N ASN A 62 5.89 -16.13 -7.42
CA ASN A 62 4.54 -16.70 -7.26
C ASN A 62 4.39 -18.21 -7.60
N PRO A 63 5.05 -19.16 -6.91
CA PRO A 63 5.18 -20.54 -7.41
C PRO A 63 3.86 -21.34 -7.43
N ALA A 64 2.87 -20.83 -6.70
CA ALA A 64 1.45 -20.99 -6.92
C ALA A 64 0.71 -19.62 -6.93
N GLY A 65 1.06 -18.59 -6.14
CA GLY A 65 1.99 -18.45 -5.02
C GLY A 65 1.30 -18.16 -3.69
N LEU A 66 1.70 -18.79 -2.59
CA LEU A 66 2.34 -20.10 -2.49
C LEU A 66 1.54 -20.89 -1.46
N GLY A 67 0.58 -21.66 -1.96
CA GLY A 67 -0.35 -22.41 -1.12
C GLY A 67 0.35 -23.52 -0.37
N ALA A 68 0.01 -23.63 0.92
CA ALA A 68 0.27 -24.74 1.85
C ALA A 68 1.46 -25.66 1.50
N SER A 69 2.58 -25.41 2.19
CA SER A 69 3.52 -26.43 2.68
C SER A 69 3.66 -27.71 1.85
N THR A 70 4.76 -27.80 1.08
CA THR A 70 5.39 -29.09 0.75
C THR A 70 4.69 -29.95 -0.32
N ALA A 71 4.10 -29.36 -1.36
CA ALA A 71 3.82 -30.09 -2.60
C ALA A 71 5.14 -30.48 -3.29
N ALA A 72 5.54 -31.75 -3.13
CA ALA A 72 6.82 -32.26 -3.59
C ALA A 72 6.98 -32.22 -5.12
N VAL A 73 8.26 -32.24 -5.53
CA VAL A 73 8.78 -32.39 -6.90
C VAL A 73 7.87 -33.27 -7.77
N PRO A 74 7.54 -32.89 -9.02
CA PRO A 74 7.16 -33.85 -10.05
C PRO A 74 8.43 -34.60 -10.49
N ALA A 75 8.96 -35.42 -9.59
CA ALA A 75 9.93 -36.42 -9.93
C ALA A 75 9.16 -37.51 -10.67
N GLY A 76 9.45 -37.66 -11.97
CA GLY A 76 9.26 -38.96 -12.60
C GLY A 76 10.09 -39.97 -11.79
N GLU A 77 9.40 -40.82 -11.05
CA GLU A 77 9.90 -42.06 -10.47
C GLU A 77 11.18 -41.95 -9.60
N THR A 78 11.02 -41.72 -8.29
CA THR A 78 12.01 -42.23 -7.32
C THR A 78 11.34 -42.58 -5.98
N GLY A 79 11.73 -43.72 -5.40
CA GLY A 79 11.05 -44.35 -4.28
C GLY A 79 11.30 -43.75 -2.90
N ALA A 80 10.77 -44.42 -1.87
CA ALA A 80 10.74 -43.96 -0.49
C ALA A 80 12.14 -43.74 0.13
N GLY A 81 12.36 -42.54 0.67
CA GLY A 81 13.57 -42.17 1.42
C GLY A 81 14.07 -40.77 1.04
N VAL A 82 13.51 -39.72 1.65
CA VAL A 82 14.01 -38.34 1.48
C VAL A 82 15.32 -38.19 2.27
N PRO A 83 16.47 -38.15 1.58
CA PRO A 83 17.09 -36.86 1.31
C PRO A 83 17.83 -36.76 -0.03
N ALA A 84 17.55 -35.72 -0.83
CA ALA A 84 18.35 -35.40 -2.01
C ALA A 84 18.38 -33.88 -2.30
N ALA A 85 19.25 -33.15 -1.60
CA ALA A 85 19.71 -31.84 -2.04
C ALA A 85 20.99 -32.02 -2.87
N THR A 86 20.87 -32.02 -4.20
CA THR A 86 22.00 -32.17 -5.12
C THR A 86 22.26 -30.84 -5.83
N ALA A 87 23.21 -30.07 -5.31
CA ALA A 87 23.50 -28.71 -5.76
C ALA A 87 23.76 -28.65 -7.28
N ARG A 88 22.96 -27.83 -7.99
CA ARG A 88 22.93 -27.80 -9.48
C ARG A 88 23.80 -26.72 -10.13
N GLY A 89 24.53 -25.93 -9.35
CA GLY A 89 25.42 -24.86 -9.82
C GLY A 89 25.45 -23.68 -8.86
N GLY A 90 26.32 -22.69 -9.14
CA GLY A 90 26.41 -21.47 -8.35
C GLY A 90 27.24 -20.39 -9.06
N ALA A 91 26.87 -19.14 -8.85
CA ALA A 91 27.58 -17.95 -9.32
C ALA A 91 27.84 -17.02 -8.13
N ARG A 92 28.98 -16.31 -8.15
CA ARG A 92 29.34 -15.33 -7.12
C ARG A 92 30.05 -14.15 -7.74
N GLY A 93 29.91 -12.98 -7.12
CA GLY A 93 30.67 -11.77 -7.41
C GLY A 93 30.71 -10.90 -6.17
N ASN A 94 31.74 -10.07 -6.06
CA ASN A 94 31.87 -8.99 -5.10
C ASN A 94 31.62 -7.66 -5.82
N TRP A 95 30.77 -6.82 -5.23
CA TRP A 95 30.41 -5.49 -5.70
C TRP A 95 31.06 -4.45 -4.77
#